data_AF-A0A2D4TTE8-F1
#
_entry.id   AF-A0A2D4TTE8-F1
#
_cell.length_a   1.000
_cell.length_b   1.000
_cell.length_c   1.000
_cell.angle_alpha   90.00
_cell.angle_beta   90.00
_cell.angle_gamma   90.00
#
_symmetry.space_group_name_H-M   'P 1'
#
loop_
_entity.id
_entity.type
_entity.pdbx_description
1 polymer ?
#
loop_
_entity_poly.entity_id
_entity_poly.type
_entity_poly.pdbx_seq_one_letter_code
_entity_poly.pdbx_strand_id
1 'polypeptide(L)'
;MTLDLECHTTEYYTGDGVKTSYNLPFDFVETGDINVAWYSAIVKKYQTIQSNVSGYEYTVDIGSNGSFVIFKEPPENNQKFMVYRLTAIDPLKADFEPGSPIKAQDLDDNFVQLRNAIEDTRCIVEGLIGGDVDPDDPDDIYWKKAGETNYSNNGWNASDCYIGSTLAIENRIRDIVHMDVNPPAATSSYDGQLWWDTDDGNLYVYYDDGNSQQWVETSSRSDAVSDGKVYGRQDGNWVEIASTDIPVNSVNGQVGVITLGASDVGAATTAQGALADTALQPGVVNPVYFADQAAFPSAATYHGGIAHSHADGAMYYAHGGSWNKLANDGGDVTGNININITGNITTTGNINVTGDTTHAGDITVTGNSDLTGAFDLNGTYTSNVVAVSALDIDCSSGNYFTKTINGASTFTFSDVPSSGIYSFTLEITHTSGSITWPTSVKFPGDSAPTLTDNTTHLFVFLTDNGGTRWRANALVDFVN
;
A
#
# COMPACT_ATOMS: atom_id res chain seq x y z
N MET A 1 -22.22 -1.24 31.02
CA MET A 1 -23.62 -0.84 30.74
C MET A 1 -24.34 -2.13 30.40
N THR A 2 -25.18 -2.62 31.30
CA THR A 2 -26.05 -3.78 31.03
C THR A 2 -27.00 -3.35 29.90
N LEU A 3 -26.81 -3.91 28.71
CA LEU A 3 -27.77 -3.72 27.61
C LEU A 3 -28.97 -4.62 27.89
N ASP A 4 -30.14 -3.99 27.96
CA ASP A 4 -31.41 -4.67 28.11
C ASP A 4 -31.78 -5.39 26.80
N LEU A 5 -32.43 -6.54 26.93
CA LEU A 5 -32.57 -7.58 25.90
C LEU A 5 -33.98 -7.64 25.28
N GLU A 6 -34.81 -6.64 25.54
CA GLU A 6 -36.15 -6.53 24.97
C GLU A 6 -36.10 -5.76 23.63
N CYS A 7 -37.08 -5.97 22.72
CA CYS A 7 -37.20 -5.21 21.48
C CYS A 7 -37.45 -3.72 21.78
N HIS A 8 -36.38 -2.95 21.91
CA HIS A 8 -36.44 -1.55 22.31
C HIS A 8 -36.61 -0.59 21.12
N THR A 9 -36.99 -1.05 19.93
CA THR A 9 -37.13 -0.17 18.75
C THR A 9 -38.45 0.60 18.72
N THR A 10 -39.34 0.38 19.68
CA THR A 10 -40.67 0.99 19.75
C THR A 10 -41.05 1.33 21.19
N GLU A 11 -41.75 2.45 21.37
CA GLU A 11 -42.30 2.86 22.66
C GLU A 11 -43.75 3.36 22.51
N TYR A 12 -44.62 2.96 23.43
CA TYR A 12 -46.05 3.25 23.37
C TYR A 12 -46.46 4.39 24.31
N TYR A 13 -47.25 5.33 23.78
CA TYR A 13 -47.73 6.49 24.52
C TYR A 13 -49.23 6.68 24.38
N THR A 14 -49.80 7.46 25.30
CA THR A 14 -51.18 7.93 25.25
C THR A 14 -51.20 9.43 25.48
N GLY A 15 -51.84 10.17 24.58
CA GLY A 15 -51.98 11.62 24.67
C GLY A 15 -52.89 12.04 25.83
N ASP A 16 -52.55 13.16 26.46
CA ASP A 16 -53.35 13.81 27.51
C ASP A 16 -54.03 15.12 27.03
N GLY A 17 -53.84 15.50 25.76
CA GLY A 17 -54.33 16.73 25.16
C GLY A 17 -53.53 18.00 25.52
N VAL A 18 -52.42 17.88 26.26
CA VAL A 18 -51.63 19.03 26.73
C VAL A 18 -50.13 18.86 26.47
N LYS A 19 -49.57 17.67 26.71
CA LYS A 19 -48.14 17.38 26.58
C LYS A 19 -47.76 17.20 25.12
N THR A 20 -46.76 17.95 24.67
CA THR A 20 -46.23 17.88 23.30
C THR A 20 -44.92 17.11 23.18
N SER A 21 -44.19 16.87 24.28
CA SER A 21 -42.87 16.23 24.25
C SER A 21 -42.88 14.86 24.91
N TYR A 22 -42.35 13.85 24.21
CA TYR A 22 -42.28 12.46 24.65
C TYR A 22 -40.87 11.90 24.45
N ASN A 23 -40.39 11.11 25.39
CA ASN A 23 -39.02 10.59 25.40
C ASN A 23 -38.83 9.54 24.28
N LEU A 24 -37.60 9.39 23.80
CA LEU A 24 -37.21 8.29 22.93
C LEU A 24 -36.25 7.39 23.71
N PRO A 25 -36.70 6.23 24.23
CA PRO A 25 -35.89 5.38 25.12
C PRO A 25 -34.91 4.47 24.37
N PHE A 26 -34.63 4.74 23.09
CA PHE A 26 -33.82 3.89 22.23
C PHE A 26 -32.91 4.68 21.29
N ASP A 27 -31.79 4.05 20.93
CA ASP A 27 -30.78 4.65 20.07
C ASP A 27 -31.24 4.68 18.61
N PHE A 28 -30.83 5.69 17.86
CA PHE A 28 -31.09 5.83 16.43
C PHE A 28 -29.91 6.51 15.73
N VAL A 29 -29.78 6.31 14.41
CA VAL A 29 -28.65 6.85 13.64
C VAL A 29 -28.93 8.28 13.21
N GLU A 30 -30.15 8.54 12.73
CA GLU A 30 -30.59 9.87 12.34
C GLU A 30 -32.04 10.13 12.74
N THR A 31 -32.38 11.41 12.88
CA THR A 31 -33.76 11.81 13.25
C THR A 31 -34.80 11.37 12.23
N GLY A 32 -34.39 11.11 10.97
CA GLY A 32 -35.24 10.57 9.91
C GLY A 32 -35.67 9.11 10.12
N ASP A 33 -34.96 8.35 10.95
CA ASP A 33 -35.32 6.96 11.26
C ASP A 33 -36.57 6.88 12.15
N ILE A 34 -36.90 7.97 12.85
CA ILE A 34 -37.97 7.99 13.85
C ILE A 34 -39.32 8.25 13.20
N ASN A 35 -40.26 7.36 13.48
CA ASN A 35 -41.60 7.37 12.93
C ASN A 35 -42.65 7.31 14.05
N VAL A 36 -43.80 7.94 13.82
CA VAL A 36 -44.95 7.90 14.73
C VAL A 36 -46.13 7.22 14.04
N ALA A 37 -46.69 6.22 14.70
CA ALA A 37 -47.91 5.55 14.26
C ALA A 37 -49.05 5.72 15.27
N TRP A 38 -50.25 5.92 14.76
CA TRP A 38 -51.43 6.26 15.53
C TRP A 38 -52.38 5.06 15.56
N TYR A 39 -52.90 4.73 16.74
CA TYR A 39 -53.84 3.62 16.85
C TYR A 39 -55.18 3.99 16.21
N SER A 40 -55.59 3.22 15.20
CA SER A 40 -56.89 3.35 14.58
C SER A 40 -57.85 2.29 15.15
N ALA A 41 -58.90 2.75 15.83
CA ALA A 41 -59.93 1.88 16.37
C ALA A 41 -60.76 1.17 15.27
N ILE A 42 -60.74 1.69 14.04
CA ILE A 42 -61.49 1.16 12.89
C ILE A 42 -60.80 -0.10 12.36
N VAL A 43 -59.49 -0.02 12.10
CA VAL A 43 -58.70 -1.15 11.56
C VAL A 43 -58.02 -1.98 12.65
N LYS A 44 -58.17 -1.59 13.93
CA LYS A 44 -57.55 -2.20 15.11
C LYS A 44 -56.03 -2.37 14.99
N LYS A 45 -55.37 -1.41 14.34
CA LYS A 45 -53.93 -1.41 14.07
C LYS A 45 -53.35 0.00 14.20
N TYR A 46 -52.06 0.07 14.49
CA TYR A 46 -51.28 1.31 14.43
C TYR A 46 -51.00 1.65 12.96
N GLN A 47 -51.23 2.90 12.58
CA GLN A 47 -51.02 3.40 11.23
C GLN A 47 -50.06 4.58 11.25
N THR A 48 -48.99 4.47 10.47
CA THR A 48 -48.02 5.55 10.29
C THR A 48 -48.66 6.68 9.50
N ILE A 49 -48.65 7.88 10.06
CA ILE A 49 -49.07 9.10 9.38
C ILE A 49 -47.84 9.97 9.21
N GLN A 50 -47.61 10.44 7.98
CA GLN A 50 -46.44 11.24 7.65
C GLN A 50 -46.45 12.56 8.44
N SER A 51 -45.28 12.98 8.92
CA SER A 51 -45.11 14.16 9.78
C SER A 51 -45.45 15.49 9.07
N ASN A 52 -45.63 15.49 7.76
CA ASN A 52 -46.04 16.65 6.98
C ASN A 52 -47.58 16.83 6.90
N VAL A 53 -48.36 15.93 7.50
CA VAL A 53 -49.82 16.03 7.54
C VAL A 53 -50.25 16.95 8.68
N SER A 54 -50.98 18.02 8.35
CA SER A 54 -51.50 18.99 9.34
C SER A 54 -52.21 18.29 10.50
N GLY A 55 -51.79 18.60 11.73
CA GLY A 55 -52.33 17.99 12.96
C GLY A 55 -51.61 16.71 13.44
N TYR A 56 -50.70 16.16 12.63
CA TYR A 56 -49.82 15.03 12.98
C TYR A 56 -48.33 15.40 12.89
N GLU A 57 -48.05 16.69 12.84
CA GLU A 57 -46.71 17.24 12.69
C GLU A 57 -45.88 17.03 13.94
N TYR A 58 -44.66 16.52 13.77
CA TYR A 58 -43.69 16.37 14.85
C TYR A 58 -42.26 16.66 14.36
N THR A 59 -41.40 17.03 15.30
CA THR A 59 -39.95 17.10 15.13
C THR A 59 -39.26 16.18 16.13
N VAL A 60 -38.04 15.78 15.84
CA VAL A 60 -37.20 15.01 16.75
C VAL A 60 -36.06 15.91 17.20
N ASP A 61 -35.93 16.06 18.51
CA ASP A 61 -34.86 16.85 19.13
C ASP A 61 -33.84 15.91 19.79
N ILE A 62 -32.56 16.17 19.53
CA ILE A 62 -31.42 15.45 20.12
C ILE A 62 -30.72 16.44 21.06
N GLY A 63 -31.06 16.40 22.35
CA GLY A 63 -30.53 17.31 23.34
C GLY A 63 -29.60 16.62 24.35
N SER A 64 -28.82 17.42 25.10
CA SER A 64 -27.94 16.94 26.18
C SER A 64 -28.68 16.22 27.33
N ASN A 65 -30.02 16.30 27.36
CA ASN A 65 -30.89 15.71 28.39
C ASN A 65 -31.72 14.52 27.87
N GLY A 66 -31.37 13.96 26.71
CA GLY A 66 -32.08 12.85 26.06
C GLY A 66 -32.74 13.26 24.74
N SER A 67 -33.21 12.26 24.00
CA SER A 67 -33.86 12.42 22.70
C SER A 67 -35.37 12.44 22.86
N PHE A 68 -36.06 13.35 22.17
CA PHE A 68 -37.50 13.53 22.31
C PHE A 68 -38.20 13.68 20.96
N VAL A 69 -39.42 13.15 20.85
CA VAL A 69 -40.37 13.55 19.81
C VAL A 69 -41.22 14.71 20.34
N ILE A 70 -41.33 15.78 19.55
CA ILE A 70 -42.04 17.00 19.89
C ILE A 70 -43.15 17.23 18.86
N PHE A 71 -44.40 17.07 19.27
CA PHE A 71 -45.56 17.34 18.42
C PHE A 71 -45.85 18.83 18.37
N LYS A 72 -46.21 19.34 17.18
CA LYS A 72 -46.61 20.73 16.98
C LYS A 72 -47.93 21.05 17.69
N GLU A 73 -48.86 20.10 17.63
CA GLU A 73 -50.13 20.13 18.37
C GLU A 73 -50.14 18.93 19.35
N PRO A 74 -50.60 19.10 20.60
CA PRO A 74 -50.57 18.01 21.57
C PRO A 74 -51.49 16.85 21.10
N PRO A 75 -51.03 15.59 21.17
CA PRO A 75 -51.89 14.43 20.92
C PRO A 75 -53.16 14.48 21.77
N GLU A 76 -54.32 14.25 21.14
CA GLU A 76 -55.62 14.33 21.82
C GLU A 76 -55.70 13.41 23.05
N ASN A 77 -56.54 13.79 24.02
CA ASN A 77 -56.71 13.01 25.24
C ASN A 77 -57.22 11.59 24.94
N ASN A 78 -56.52 10.57 25.47
CA ASN A 78 -56.70 9.14 25.20
C ASN A 78 -56.32 8.66 23.80
N GLN A 79 -55.74 9.49 22.94
CA GLN A 79 -55.21 9.03 21.66
C GLN A 79 -53.96 8.17 21.91
N LYS A 80 -54.04 6.89 21.54
CA LYS A 80 -52.88 5.98 21.60
C LYS A 80 -52.01 6.16 20.37
N PHE A 81 -50.71 6.22 20.58
CA PHE A 81 -49.72 6.26 19.50
C PHE A 81 -48.46 5.50 19.93
N MET A 82 -47.65 5.12 18.97
CA MET A 82 -46.36 4.52 19.19
C MET A 82 -45.31 5.29 18.42
N VAL A 83 -44.12 5.38 19.00
CA VAL A 83 -42.96 5.96 18.35
C VAL A 83 -41.98 4.82 18.13
N TYR A 84 -41.49 4.67 16.91
CA TYR A 84 -40.63 3.55 16.55
C TYR A 84 -39.51 3.98 15.60
N ARG A 85 -38.43 3.21 15.60
CA ARG A 85 -37.32 3.36 14.67
C ARG A 85 -37.54 2.48 13.44
N LEU A 86 -37.23 3.03 12.27
CA LEU A 86 -37.07 2.29 11.04
C LEU A 86 -35.83 2.81 10.30
N THR A 87 -34.72 2.12 10.48
CA THR A 87 -33.43 2.48 9.89
C THR A 87 -33.34 2.04 8.43
N ALA A 88 -33.15 3.00 7.52
CA ALA A 88 -32.83 2.71 6.13
C ALA A 88 -31.40 2.18 6.00
N ILE A 89 -31.16 1.25 5.06
CA ILE A 89 -29.81 0.82 4.69
C ILE A 89 -29.37 1.67 3.50
N ASP A 90 -28.53 2.66 3.76
CA ASP A 90 -27.96 3.52 2.74
C ASP A 90 -26.62 2.96 2.25
N PRO A 91 -26.25 3.15 0.97
CA PRO A 91 -24.90 2.87 0.52
C PRO A 91 -23.93 3.79 1.27
N LEU A 92 -23.05 3.18 2.09
CA LEU A 92 -21.89 3.76 2.77
C LEU A 92 -22.05 5.25 3.13
N LYS A 93 -22.40 5.57 4.39
CA LYS A 93 -22.59 6.96 4.89
C LYS A 93 -21.29 7.79 5.01
N ALA A 94 -20.39 7.68 4.04
CA ALA A 94 -19.19 8.50 3.92
C ALA A 94 -18.90 8.82 2.45
N ASP A 95 -18.75 10.10 2.14
CA ASP A 95 -18.31 10.56 0.82
C ASP A 95 -16.78 10.46 0.73
N PHE A 96 -16.28 9.58 -0.16
CA PHE A 96 -14.85 9.42 -0.38
C PHE A 96 -14.38 10.28 -1.55
N GLU A 97 -13.73 11.39 -1.23
CA GLU A 97 -12.94 12.12 -2.22
C GLU A 97 -11.65 11.35 -2.56
N PRO A 98 -11.21 11.29 -3.82
CA PRO A 98 -9.97 10.63 -4.21
C PRO A 98 -8.78 11.11 -3.36
N GLY A 99 -8.18 10.18 -2.59
CA GLY A 99 -7.04 10.46 -1.72
C GLY A 99 -7.37 10.64 -0.23
N SER A 100 -8.65 10.60 0.16
CA SER A 100 -9.04 10.62 1.58
C SER A 100 -8.92 9.22 2.22
N PRO A 101 -8.27 9.09 3.40
CA PRO A 101 -8.22 7.82 4.12
C PRO A 101 -9.59 7.49 4.73
N ILE A 102 -9.97 6.21 4.67
CA ILE A 102 -11.13 5.67 5.39
C ILE A 102 -10.87 5.79 6.89
N LYS A 103 -11.75 6.45 7.64
CA LYS A 103 -11.65 6.55 9.10
C LYS A 103 -12.37 5.38 9.75
N ALA A 104 -11.91 4.99 10.94
CA ALA A 104 -12.60 3.99 11.76
C ALA A 104 -14.07 4.37 12.02
N GLN A 105 -14.34 5.67 12.23
CA GLN A 105 -15.70 6.19 12.41
C GLN A 105 -16.60 5.91 11.20
N ASP A 106 -16.08 6.05 9.97
CA ASP A 106 -16.86 5.82 8.75
C ASP A 106 -17.30 4.34 8.64
N LEU A 107 -16.47 3.42 9.15
CA LEU A 107 -16.81 2.00 9.21
C LEU A 107 -17.78 1.72 10.36
N ASP A 108 -17.52 2.28 11.55
CA ASP A 108 -18.35 2.10 12.74
C ASP A 108 -19.79 2.60 12.52
N ASP A 109 -19.98 3.74 11.86
CA ASP A 109 -21.30 4.30 11.56
C ASP A 109 -22.12 3.39 10.63
N ASN A 110 -21.47 2.76 9.64
CA ASN A 110 -22.11 1.77 8.77
C ASN A 110 -22.44 0.47 9.50
N PHE A 111 -21.57 0.02 10.42
CA PHE A 111 -21.88 -1.14 11.27
C PHE A 111 -23.06 -0.85 12.22
N VAL A 112 -23.16 0.36 12.76
CA VAL A 112 -24.29 0.78 13.62
C VAL A 112 -25.59 0.84 12.81
N GLN A 113 -25.57 1.39 11.59
CA GLN A 113 -26.74 1.39 10.69
C GLN A 113 -27.20 -0.03 10.39
N LEU A 114 -26.28 -0.92 10.00
CA LEU A 114 -26.61 -2.31 9.67
C LEU A 114 -27.20 -3.05 10.88
N ARG A 115 -26.59 -2.87 12.06
CA ARG A 115 -27.11 -3.45 13.31
C ARG A 115 -28.53 -2.99 13.61
N ASN A 116 -28.79 -1.69 13.53
CA ASN A 116 -30.11 -1.13 13.83
C ASN A 116 -31.17 -1.59 12.82
N ALA A 117 -30.85 -1.65 11.51
CA ALA A 117 -31.77 -2.15 10.48
C ALA A 117 -32.13 -3.64 10.66
N ILE A 118 -31.16 -4.46 11.08
CA ILE A 118 -31.39 -5.87 11.42
C ILE A 118 -32.31 -5.98 12.65
N GLU A 119 -32.06 -5.19 13.69
CA GLU A 119 -32.89 -5.17 14.90
C GLU A 119 -34.33 -4.74 14.60
N ASP A 120 -34.53 -3.71 13.78
CA ASP A 120 -35.86 -3.23 13.38
C ASP A 120 -36.64 -4.33 12.62
N THR A 121 -35.96 -5.04 11.71
CA THR A 121 -36.56 -6.17 10.98
C THR A 121 -36.91 -7.32 11.93
N ARG A 122 -36.03 -7.65 12.89
CA ARG A 122 -36.28 -8.69 13.89
C ARG A 122 -37.53 -8.36 14.71
N CYS A 123 -37.65 -7.13 15.20
CA CYS A 123 -38.82 -6.71 15.99
C CYS A 123 -40.14 -6.77 15.21
N ILE A 124 -40.11 -6.47 13.91
CA ILE A 124 -41.28 -6.61 13.04
C ILE A 124 -41.68 -8.08 12.86
N VAL A 125 -40.69 -8.95 12.64
CA VAL A 125 -40.92 -10.39 12.45
C VAL A 125 -41.39 -11.06 13.74
N GLU A 126 -40.76 -10.79 14.89
CA GLU A 126 -41.21 -11.26 16.20
C GLU A 126 -42.64 -10.80 16.53
N GLY A 127 -43.03 -9.58 16.12
CA GLY A 127 -44.40 -9.08 16.28
C GLY A 127 -45.44 -9.67 15.31
N LEU A 128 -45.02 -10.22 14.17
CA LEU A 128 -45.86 -10.95 13.22
C LEU A 128 -46.09 -12.40 13.65
N ILE A 129 -45.13 -12.98 14.37
CA ILE A 129 -45.17 -14.35 14.90
C ILE A 129 -45.72 -14.30 16.33
N GLY A 130 -47.01 -13.99 16.47
CA GLY A 130 -47.66 -14.06 17.77
C GLY A 130 -47.77 -15.51 18.27
N GLY A 131 -46.91 -15.93 19.19
CA GLY A 131 -47.16 -17.09 20.06
C GLY A 131 -46.03 -18.12 20.16
N ASP A 132 -45.66 -18.39 21.42
CA ASP A 132 -44.81 -19.44 21.99
C ASP A 132 -43.32 -19.48 21.60
N VAL A 133 -42.52 -19.10 22.61
CA VAL A 133 -41.10 -19.45 22.74
C VAL A 133 -40.97 -20.98 22.81
N ASP A 134 -40.38 -21.59 21.78
CA ASP A 134 -39.91 -22.97 21.84
C ASP A 134 -38.54 -22.99 22.55
N PRO A 135 -38.42 -23.57 23.75
CA PRO A 135 -37.17 -23.59 24.51
C PRO A 135 -36.08 -24.46 23.88
N ASP A 136 -36.38 -25.23 22.83
CA ASP A 136 -35.42 -26.09 22.14
C ASP A 136 -35.04 -25.57 20.73
N ASP A 137 -35.54 -24.41 20.30
CA ASP A 137 -35.12 -23.77 19.04
C ASP A 137 -33.75 -23.07 19.22
N PRO A 138 -32.68 -23.52 18.53
CA PRO A 138 -31.36 -22.90 18.62
C PRO A 138 -31.33 -21.43 18.17
N ASP A 139 -32.33 -20.94 17.43
CA ASP A 139 -32.45 -19.50 17.11
C ASP A 139 -32.67 -18.64 18.37
N ASP A 140 -33.32 -19.17 19.41
CA ASP A 140 -33.56 -18.48 20.67
C ASP A 140 -32.31 -18.40 21.56
N ILE A 141 -31.32 -19.28 21.31
CA ILE A 141 -30.07 -19.39 22.07
C ILE A 141 -29.01 -18.40 21.56
N TYR A 142 -28.99 -18.11 20.25
CA TYR A 142 -27.91 -17.31 19.63
C TYR A 142 -28.34 -15.89 19.20
N TRP A 143 -29.63 -15.63 18.96
CA TRP A 143 -30.11 -14.29 18.55
C TRP A 143 -30.63 -13.42 19.69
N LYS A 144 -30.91 -14.00 20.87
CA LYS A 144 -31.33 -13.27 22.09
C LYS A 144 -30.19 -12.88 23.02
N LYS A 145 -28.91 -13.03 22.64
CA LYS A 145 -27.76 -12.66 23.48
C LYS A 145 -26.61 -12.04 22.70
N ALA A 146 -26.82 -10.81 22.21
CA ALA A 146 -25.76 -10.03 21.57
C ALA A 146 -24.51 -9.79 22.46
N GLY A 147 -24.63 -9.95 23.79
CA GLY A 147 -23.48 -9.90 24.71
C GLY A 147 -22.57 -11.13 24.67
N GLU A 148 -23.02 -12.27 24.13
CA GLU A 148 -22.25 -13.51 24.02
C GLU A 148 -21.64 -13.73 22.62
N THR A 149 -21.98 -12.89 21.64
CA THR A 149 -21.37 -12.93 20.29
C THR A 149 -19.96 -12.34 20.24
N ASN A 150 -19.49 -11.73 21.33
CA ASN A 150 -18.10 -11.35 21.50
C ASN A 150 -17.40 -12.33 22.47
N TYR A 151 -16.34 -12.97 21.95
CA TYR A 151 -15.45 -13.95 22.60
C TYR A 151 -15.91 -15.41 22.61
N SER A 152 -16.39 -15.91 21.47
CA SER A 152 -16.32 -17.34 21.20
C SER A 152 -14.90 -17.70 20.71
N ASN A 153 -14.11 -18.35 21.57
CA ASN A 153 -12.91 -19.10 21.14
C ASN A 153 -13.29 -20.43 20.43
N ASN A 154 -14.57 -20.68 20.19
CA ASN A 154 -15.04 -21.84 19.45
C ASN A 154 -15.08 -21.49 17.95
N GLY A 155 -14.56 -22.42 17.14
CA GLY A 155 -14.44 -22.26 15.69
C GLY A 155 -15.74 -21.79 15.05
N TRP A 156 -15.62 -20.76 14.21
CA TRP A 156 -16.69 -20.17 13.43
C TRP A 156 -17.46 -21.24 12.65
N ASN A 157 -18.77 -21.37 12.90
CA ASN A 157 -19.64 -22.30 12.19
C ASN A 157 -20.48 -21.52 11.18
N ALA A 158 -20.17 -21.68 9.90
CA ALA A 158 -20.73 -20.91 8.79
C ALA A 158 -21.99 -21.55 8.17
N SER A 159 -22.77 -22.29 8.96
CA SER A 159 -24.01 -22.89 8.43
C SER A 159 -25.13 -21.86 8.34
N ASP A 160 -26.02 -22.06 7.35
CA ASP A 160 -27.14 -21.17 7.02
C ASP A 160 -28.15 -20.97 8.15
N CYS A 161 -28.08 -21.75 9.24
CA CYS A 161 -28.85 -21.53 10.46
C CYS A 161 -28.31 -20.42 11.37
N TYR A 162 -27.11 -19.89 11.14
CA TYR A 162 -26.48 -18.87 11.99
C TYR A 162 -26.33 -17.49 11.33
N ILE A 163 -26.73 -17.35 10.07
CA ILE A 163 -26.69 -16.09 9.32
C ILE A 163 -28.02 -15.94 8.60
N GLY A 164 -28.70 -14.80 8.75
CA GLY A 164 -29.88 -14.42 7.98
C GLY A 164 -29.53 -14.17 6.50
N SER A 165 -29.06 -15.21 5.82
CA SER A 165 -28.81 -15.19 4.38
C SER A 165 -30.14 -15.12 3.64
N THR A 166 -30.11 -14.62 2.40
CA THR A 166 -31.31 -14.54 1.56
C THR A 166 -31.94 -15.93 1.38
N LEU A 167 -31.13 -16.99 1.38
CA LEU A 167 -31.56 -18.38 1.31
C LEU A 167 -32.26 -18.85 2.59
N ALA A 168 -31.75 -18.50 3.78
CA ALA A 168 -32.39 -18.83 5.04
C ALA A 168 -33.77 -18.14 5.17
N ILE A 169 -33.87 -16.90 4.71
CA ILE A 169 -35.14 -16.16 4.68
C ILE A 169 -36.09 -16.75 3.63
N GLU A 170 -35.59 -17.12 2.44
CA GLU A 170 -36.40 -17.76 1.40
C GLU A 170 -36.94 -19.12 1.87
N ASN A 171 -36.12 -19.96 2.49
CA ASN A 171 -36.55 -21.24 3.03
C ASN A 171 -37.61 -21.06 4.12
N ARG A 172 -37.44 -20.06 5.00
CA ARG A 172 -38.44 -19.74 6.03
C ARG A 172 -39.76 -19.24 5.43
N ILE A 173 -39.71 -18.47 4.34
CA ILE A 173 -40.92 -18.04 3.62
C ILE A 173 -41.58 -19.23 2.91
N ARG A 174 -40.80 -20.16 2.33
CA ARG A 174 -41.31 -21.38 1.69
C ARG A 174 -42.02 -22.30 2.66
N ASP A 175 -41.50 -22.44 3.88
CA ASP A 175 -42.16 -23.20 4.95
C ASP A 175 -43.46 -22.53 5.42
N ILE A 176 -43.50 -21.19 5.49
CA ILE A 176 -44.68 -20.43 5.93
C ILE A 176 -45.82 -20.49 4.89
N VAL A 177 -45.48 -20.36 3.60
CA VAL A 177 -46.46 -20.31 2.51
C VAL A 177 -46.73 -21.70 1.91
N HIS A 178 -46.05 -22.74 2.41
CA HIS A 178 -46.06 -24.11 1.89
C HIS A 178 -45.89 -24.11 0.36
N MET A 179 -44.70 -23.70 -0.11
CA MET A 179 -44.34 -23.72 -1.53
C MET A 179 -43.20 -24.71 -1.79
N ASP A 180 -43.55 -25.93 -2.19
CA ASP A 180 -42.59 -27.01 -2.43
C ASP A 180 -43.14 -28.00 -3.47
N VAL A 181 -42.26 -28.82 -4.07
CA VAL A 181 -42.63 -29.89 -5.03
C VAL A 181 -43.32 -31.07 -4.38
N ASN A 182 -43.23 -31.21 -3.05
CA ASN A 182 -43.90 -32.27 -2.30
C ASN A 182 -44.91 -31.67 -1.31
N PRO A 183 -46.05 -32.34 -1.09
CA PRO A 183 -47.02 -31.87 -0.11
C PRO A 183 -46.42 -31.91 1.31
N PRO A 184 -46.71 -30.90 2.15
CA PRO A 184 -46.38 -30.94 3.56
C PRO A 184 -46.98 -32.19 4.22
N ALA A 185 -46.26 -32.74 5.20
CA ALA A 185 -46.70 -33.94 5.93
C ALA A 185 -48.07 -33.69 6.58
N ALA A 186 -49.05 -34.52 6.24
CA ALA A 186 -50.44 -34.40 6.63
C ALA A 186 -50.61 -34.41 8.17
N THR A 187 -51.13 -33.32 8.73
CA THR A 187 -51.52 -33.22 10.14
C THR A 187 -52.89 -32.54 10.25
N SER A 188 -53.67 -32.86 11.28
CA SER A 188 -55.01 -32.30 11.47
C SER A 188 -55.02 -30.78 11.74
N SER A 189 -53.87 -30.14 11.95
CA SER A 189 -53.78 -28.67 12.09
C SER A 189 -53.76 -27.93 10.74
N TYR A 190 -53.66 -28.65 9.63
CA TYR A 190 -53.59 -28.06 8.29
C TYR A 190 -54.96 -27.93 7.59
N ASP A 191 -56.08 -28.31 8.22
CA ASP A 191 -57.42 -28.20 7.58
C ASP A 191 -57.70 -26.78 7.08
N GLY A 192 -57.99 -26.67 5.78
CA GLY A 192 -58.20 -25.40 5.07
C GLY A 192 -56.94 -24.63 4.66
N GLN A 193 -55.73 -25.13 4.95
CA GLN A 193 -54.49 -24.49 4.49
C GLN A 193 -54.19 -24.78 3.03
N LEU A 194 -53.42 -23.88 2.42
CA LEU A 194 -53.05 -23.93 1.00
C LEU A 194 -51.60 -24.42 0.84
N TRP A 195 -51.34 -25.19 -0.20
CA TRP A 195 -50.01 -25.61 -0.65
C TRP A 195 -49.90 -25.32 -2.14
N TRP A 196 -48.82 -24.66 -2.54
CA TRP A 196 -48.49 -24.44 -3.96
C TRP A 196 -47.43 -25.44 -4.39
N ASP A 197 -47.80 -26.34 -5.29
CA ASP A 197 -46.86 -27.28 -5.87
C ASP A 197 -46.03 -26.57 -6.94
N THR A 198 -44.72 -26.51 -6.71
CA THR A 198 -43.80 -25.81 -7.61
C THR A 198 -43.40 -26.63 -8.85
N ASP A 199 -43.71 -27.93 -8.89
CA ASP A 199 -43.42 -28.79 -10.05
C ASP A 199 -44.54 -28.70 -11.09
N ASP A 200 -45.81 -28.83 -10.68
CA ASP A 200 -46.98 -28.79 -11.56
C ASP A 200 -47.63 -27.39 -11.70
N GLY A 201 -47.33 -26.47 -10.77
CA GLY A 201 -47.87 -25.11 -10.74
C GLY A 201 -49.35 -25.03 -10.36
N ASN A 202 -49.88 -26.01 -9.63
CA ASN A 202 -51.25 -26.05 -9.15
C ASN A 202 -51.33 -25.69 -7.65
N LEU A 203 -52.47 -25.10 -7.26
CA LEU A 203 -52.80 -24.80 -5.87
C LEU A 203 -53.66 -25.92 -5.29
N TYR A 204 -53.22 -26.44 -4.15
CA TYR A 204 -53.91 -27.45 -3.37
C TYR A 204 -54.44 -26.87 -2.07
N VAL A 205 -55.54 -27.42 -1.57
CA VAL A 205 -56.08 -27.15 -0.22
C VAL A 205 -56.09 -28.45 0.56
N TYR A 206 -55.61 -28.42 1.80
CA TYR A 206 -55.71 -29.56 2.69
C TYR A 206 -57.13 -29.67 3.23
N TYR A 207 -57.74 -30.83 3.07
CA TYR A 207 -59.13 -31.08 3.43
C TYR A 207 -59.22 -32.33 4.34
N ASP A 208 -59.68 -32.12 5.57
CA ASP A 208 -60.06 -33.19 6.50
C ASP A 208 -61.59 -33.25 6.61
N ASP A 209 -62.20 -34.27 6.00
CA ASP A 209 -63.65 -34.48 6.07
C ASP A 209 -64.09 -35.30 7.29
N GLY A 210 -63.17 -35.59 8.22
CA GLY A 210 -63.37 -36.41 9.40
C GLY A 210 -63.21 -37.92 9.16
N ASN A 211 -63.10 -38.34 7.90
CA ASN A 211 -62.91 -39.74 7.50
C ASN A 211 -61.65 -39.96 6.66
N SER A 212 -61.16 -38.92 6.00
CA SER A 212 -59.99 -38.90 5.13
C SER A 212 -59.30 -37.54 5.21
N GLN A 213 -57.98 -37.56 5.06
CA GLN A 213 -57.12 -36.39 5.09
C GLN A 213 -56.29 -36.40 3.81
N GLN A 214 -56.45 -35.37 2.99
CA GLN A 214 -55.72 -35.26 1.73
C GLN A 214 -55.55 -33.80 1.29
N TRP A 215 -54.49 -33.56 0.51
CA TRP A 215 -54.36 -32.37 -0.31
C TRP A 215 -55.22 -32.53 -1.57
N VAL A 216 -56.17 -31.62 -1.77
CA VAL A 216 -57.11 -31.61 -2.89
C VAL A 216 -56.77 -30.46 -3.81
N GLU A 217 -56.63 -30.74 -5.10
CA GLU A 217 -56.34 -29.75 -6.13
C GLU A 217 -57.52 -28.76 -6.29
N THR A 218 -57.23 -27.46 -6.26
CA THR A 218 -58.25 -26.39 -6.39
C THR A 218 -58.18 -25.65 -7.71
N SER A 219 -57.04 -25.70 -8.39
CA SER A 219 -56.83 -25.10 -9.69
C SER A 219 -56.25 -26.13 -10.65
N SER A 220 -57.03 -26.56 -11.65
CA SER A 220 -56.53 -27.52 -12.63
C SER A 220 -55.88 -26.85 -13.82
N ARG A 221 -54.55 -26.88 -13.87
CA ARG A 221 -53.81 -26.70 -15.12
C ARG A 221 -53.34 -28.07 -15.58
N SER A 222 -54.12 -28.71 -16.47
CA SER A 222 -53.72 -29.99 -17.10
C SER A 222 -52.31 -29.87 -17.66
N ASP A 223 -51.42 -30.79 -17.32
CA ASP A 223 -50.08 -30.81 -17.90
C ASP A 223 -50.08 -31.18 -19.38
N ALA A 224 -48.99 -30.84 -20.06
CA ALA A 224 -48.75 -31.24 -21.44
C ALA A 224 -48.62 -32.77 -21.55
N VAL A 225 -48.88 -33.31 -22.74
CA VAL A 225 -48.71 -34.75 -22.98
C VAL A 225 -47.23 -35.11 -22.77
N SER A 226 -46.96 -36.06 -21.88
CA SER A 226 -45.60 -36.52 -21.57
C SER A 226 -45.13 -37.54 -22.61
N ASP A 227 -44.74 -37.05 -23.80
CA ASP A 227 -44.22 -37.85 -24.91
C ASP A 227 -42.84 -37.37 -25.43
N GLY A 228 -42.20 -36.46 -24.69
CA GLY A 228 -40.88 -35.90 -25.02
C GLY A 228 -40.91 -34.79 -26.08
N LYS A 229 -42.09 -34.29 -26.46
CA LYS A 229 -42.24 -33.17 -27.38
C LYS A 229 -42.55 -31.85 -26.67
N VAL A 230 -42.33 -30.74 -27.38
CA VAL A 230 -42.63 -29.39 -26.87
C VAL A 230 -44.06 -29.02 -27.24
N TYR A 231 -44.83 -28.53 -26.27
CA TYR A 231 -46.22 -28.09 -26.47
C TYR A 231 -46.40 -26.63 -26.02
N GLY A 232 -47.29 -25.92 -26.71
CA GLY A 232 -47.79 -24.61 -26.32
C GLY A 232 -49.27 -24.66 -25.94
N ARG A 233 -49.74 -23.67 -25.18
CA ARG A 233 -51.17 -23.50 -24.91
C ARG A 233 -51.80 -22.57 -25.96
N GLN A 234 -52.84 -23.05 -26.64
CA GLN A 234 -53.67 -22.24 -27.51
C GLN A 234 -55.15 -22.56 -27.24
N ASP A 235 -55.94 -21.53 -26.95
CA ASP A 235 -57.39 -21.63 -26.71
C ASP A 235 -57.79 -22.73 -25.70
N GLY A 236 -56.99 -22.89 -24.65
CA GLY A 236 -57.24 -23.87 -23.59
C GLY A 236 -56.79 -25.31 -23.90
N ASN A 237 -56.23 -25.58 -25.09
CA ASN A 237 -55.71 -26.89 -25.47
C ASN A 237 -54.18 -26.89 -25.56
N TRP A 238 -53.56 -28.05 -25.34
CA TRP A 238 -52.15 -28.26 -25.65
C TRP A 238 -51.99 -28.54 -27.15
N VAL A 239 -51.14 -27.76 -27.81
CA VAL A 239 -50.82 -27.89 -29.23
C VAL A 239 -49.33 -28.18 -29.36
N GLU A 240 -48.99 -29.26 -30.08
CA GLU A 240 -47.60 -29.64 -30.33
C GLU A 240 -46.90 -28.52 -31.12
N ILE A 241 -45.85 -27.94 -30.55
CA ILE A 241 -44.99 -27.00 -31.23
C ILE A 241 -43.91 -27.85 -31.93
N ALA A 242 -44.09 -28.11 -33.21
CA ALA A 242 -43.03 -28.67 -34.02
C ALA A 242 -41.82 -27.72 -33.97
N SER A 243 -40.70 -28.18 -33.40
CA SER A 243 -39.46 -27.40 -33.38
C SER A 243 -38.93 -27.26 -34.80
N THR A 244 -39.30 -26.17 -35.46
CA THR A 244 -38.62 -25.70 -36.67
C THR A 244 -38.25 -24.25 -36.42
N ASP A 245 -36.94 -24.00 -36.34
CA ASP A 245 -36.27 -22.70 -36.34
C ASP A 245 -37.21 -21.54 -36.70
N ILE A 246 -37.69 -20.82 -35.69
CA ILE A 246 -38.54 -19.66 -35.93
C ILE A 246 -37.64 -18.59 -36.56
N PRO A 247 -37.86 -18.18 -37.81
CA PRO A 247 -37.03 -17.15 -38.43
C PRO A 247 -37.26 -15.82 -37.71
N VAL A 248 -36.19 -15.09 -37.40
CA VAL A 248 -36.30 -13.74 -36.84
C VAL A 248 -37.00 -12.85 -37.87
N ASN A 249 -38.09 -12.20 -37.48
CA ASN A 249 -38.79 -11.25 -38.33
C ASN A 249 -37.91 -10.00 -38.49
N SER A 250 -37.32 -9.81 -39.67
CA SER A 250 -36.62 -8.56 -39.99
C SER A 250 -37.62 -7.41 -40.13
N VAL A 251 -37.24 -6.19 -39.74
CA VAL A 251 -38.07 -4.97 -39.87
C VAL A 251 -38.49 -4.65 -41.31
N ASN A 252 -37.91 -5.31 -42.31
CA ASN A 252 -38.29 -5.20 -43.72
C ASN A 252 -39.22 -6.34 -44.21
N GLY A 253 -39.77 -7.17 -43.30
CA GLY A 253 -40.73 -8.22 -43.63
C GLY A 253 -40.13 -9.47 -44.31
N GLN A 254 -38.81 -9.61 -44.33
CA GLN A 254 -38.15 -10.82 -44.81
C GLN A 254 -38.01 -11.83 -43.67
N VAL A 255 -38.32 -13.10 -43.96
CA VAL A 255 -38.21 -14.25 -43.05
C VAL A 255 -37.13 -15.20 -43.58
N GLY A 256 -36.12 -15.48 -42.75
CA GLY A 256 -35.02 -16.40 -43.07
C GLY A 256 -34.15 -16.72 -41.85
N VAL A 257 -33.37 -17.79 -41.94
CA VAL A 257 -32.42 -18.19 -40.87
C VAL A 257 -31.26 -17.21 -40.85
N ILE A 258 -31.09 -16.47 -39.75
CA ILE A 258 -29.92 -15.63 -39.53
C ILE A 258 -28.81 -16.52 -38.96
N THR A 259 -27.84 -16.89 -39.80
CA THR A 259 -26.60 -17.52 -39.33
C THR A 259 -25.59 -16.42 -39.07
N LEU A 260 -25.36 -16.05 -37.81
CA LEU A 260 -24.33 -15.09 -37.44
C LEU A 260 -22.97 -15.80 -37.34
N GLY A 261 -22.05 -15.46 -38.23
CA GLY A 261 -20.64 -15.84 -38.13
C GLY A 261 -19.85 -14.89 -37.23
N ALA A 262 -18.61 -15.27 -36.91
CA ALA A 262 -17.69 -14.43 -36.13
C ALA A 262 -17.49 -13.01 -36.71
N SER A 263 -17.64 -12.86 -38.04
CA SER A 263 -17.63 -11.58 -38.74
C SER A 263 -18.80 -10.67 -38.39
N ASP A 264 -19.95 -11.24 -38.05
CA ASP A 264 -21.21 -10.52 -37.91
C ASP A 264 -21.38 -9.90 -36.51
N VAL A 265 -20.62 -10.41 -35.53
CA VAL A 265 -20.61 -9.95 -34.12
C VAL A 265 -19.34 -9.22 -33.72
N GLY A 266 -18.43 -8.96 -34.68
CA GLY A 266 -17.12 -8.35 -34.39
C GLY A 266 -16.23 -9.21 -33.48
N ALA A 267 -16.43 -10.54 -33.47
CA ALA A 267 -15.60 -11.43 -32.69
C ALA A 267 -14.16 -11.36 -33.21
N ALA A 268 -13.22 -11.17 -32.28
CA ALA A 268 -11.80 -11.13 -32.61
C ALA A 268 -11.41 -12.39 -33.39
N THR A 269 -10.75 -12.21 -34.52
CA THR A 269 -10.20 -13.31 -35.32
C THR A 269 -9.22 -14.12 -34.47
N THR A 270 -9.00 -15.39 -34.83
CA THR A 270 -7.97 -16.23 -34.18
C THR A 270 -6.59 -15.56 -34.18
N ALA A 271 -6.29 -14.75 -35.21
CA ALA A 271 -5.06 -13.96 -35.27
C ALA A 271 -5.05 -12.80 -34.24
N GLN A 272 -6.17 -12.10 -34.05
CA GLN A 272 -6.29 -11.07 -33.01
C GLN A 272 -6.24 -11.68 -31.60
N GLY A 273 -6.79 -12.89 -31.40
CA GLY A 273 -6.66 -13.64 -30.15
C GLY A 273 -5.20 -14.01 -29.84
N ALA A 274 -4.44 -14.47 -30.84
CA ALA A 274 -3.02 -14.78 -30.67
C ALA A 274 -2.18 -13.53 -30.36
N LEU A 275 -2.51 -12.37 -30.94
CA LEU A 275 -1.85 -11.10 -30.62
C LEU A 275 -2.17 -10.61 -29.20
N ALA A 276 -3.41 -10.83 -28.72
CA ALA A 276 -3.80 -10.52 -27.35
C ALA A 276 -3.09 -11.41 -26.32
N ASP A 277 -2.86 -12.69 -26.63
CA ASP A 277 -2.13 -13.63 -25.76
C ASP A 277 -0.63 -13.29 -25.65
N THR A 278 -0.07 -12.58 -26.65
CA THR A 278 1.30 -12.03 -26.61
C THR A 278 1.42 -10.64 -25.98
N ALA A 279 0.30 -10.00 -25.63
CA ALA A 279 0.32 -8.72 -24.93
C ALA A 279 0.52 -8.94 -23.42
N LEU A 280 1.24 -8.02 -22.77
CA LEU A 280 1.42 -7.98 -21.31
C LEU A 280 0.08 -8.13 -20.59
N GLN A 281 -0.20 -9.32 -20.06
CA GLN A 281 -1.40 -9.59 -19.29
C GLN A 281 -1.30 -8.92 -17.91
N PRO A 282 -2.41 -8.41 -17.34
CA PRO A 282 -2.45 -7.98 -15.95
C PRO A 282 -1.93 -9.09 -15.02
N GLY A 283 -0.79 -8.86 -14.34
CA GLY A 283 -0.16 -9.84 -13.45
C GLY A 283 1.24 -10.31 -13.89
N VAL A 284 1.68 -10.04 -15.13
CA VAL A 284 3.08 -10.27 -15.53
C VAL A 284 3.95 -9.15 -14.97
N VAL A 285 4.45 -9.35 -13.74
CA VAL A 285 5.26 -8.36 -13.01
C VAL A 285 6.67 -8.14 -13.57
N ASN A 286 7.19 -9.05 -14.39
CA ASN A 286 8.51 -8.89 -14.98
C ASN A 286 8.63 -9.54 -16.38
N PRO A 287 8.39 -8.78 -17.47
CA PRO A 287 8.44 -9.30 -18.85
C PRO A 287 9.84 -9.66 -19.34
N VAL A 288 10.88 -9.39 -18.55
CA VAL A 288 12.28 -9.67 -18.91
C VAL A 288 12.88 -10.80 -18.08
N TYR A 289 12.08 -11.51 -17.26
CA TYR A 289 12.55 -12.61 -16.42
C TYR A 289 12.46 -13.97 -17.11
N PHE A 290 13.58 -14.70 -17.13
CA PHE A 290 13.68 -16.03 -17.70
C PHE A 290 14.38 -16.97 -16.72
N ALA A 291 14.09 -18.28 -16.84
CA ALA A 291 14.70 -19.30 -15.97
C ALA A 291 16.23 -19.36 -16.12
N ASP A 292 16.72 -19.26 -17.36
CA ASP A 292 18.14 -19.27 -17.72
C ASP A 292 18.37 -18.58 -19.09
N GLN A 293 19.62 -18.53 -19.55
CA GLN A 293 19.99 -17.98 -20.86
C GLN A 293 19.42 -18.77 -22.06
N ALA A 294 19.14 -20.07 -21.92
CA ALA A 294 18.59 -20.88 -23.01
C ALA A 294 17.11 -20.57 -23.28
N ALA A 295 16.40 -20.08 -22.26
CA ALA A 295 15.05 -19.55 -22.38
C ALA A 295 14.99 -18.15 -23.00
N PHE A 296 16.13 -17.48 -23.23
CA PHE A 296 16.12 -16.17 -23.87
C PHE A 296 15.65 -16.25 -25.33
N PRO A 297 14.85 -15.27 -25.79
CA PRO A 297 14.54 -15.17 -27.21
C PRO A 297 15.81 -14.80 -28.00
N SER A 298 15.75 -14.94 -29.32
CA SER A 298 16.89 -14.58 -30.19
C SER A 298 17.37 -13.14 -29.95
N ALA A 299 18.64 -12.97 -29.59
CA ALA A 299 19.27 -11.65 -29.42
C ALA A 299 19.34 -10.85 -30.73
N ALA A 300 19.27 -11.51 -31.88
CA ALA A 300 19.19 -10.83 -33.17
C ALA A 300 17.80 -10.20 -33.38
N THR A 301 16.74 -10.89 -32.97
CA THR A 301 15.35 -10.40 -33.05
C THR A 301 15.10 -9.31 -32.01
N TYR A 302 15.63 -9.49 -30.80
CA TYR A 302 15.50 -8.53 -29.68
C TYR A 302 16.74 -7.64 -29.57
N HIS A 303 17.26 -7.11 -30.68
CA HIS A 303 18.43 -6.23 -30.68
C HIS A 303 18.21 -4.99 -29.80
N GLY A 304 19.10 -4.77 -28.82
CA GLY A 304 18.97 -3.71 -27.82
C GLY A 304 18.06 -4.07 -26.63
N GLY A 305 17.49 -5.28 -26.61
CA GLY A 305 16.66 -5.77 -25.53
C GLY A 305 17.46 -6.13 -24.28
N ILE A 306 16.76 -6.26 -23.16
CA ILE A 306 17.29 -6.70 -21.88
C ILE A 306 16.59 -7.98 -21.42
N ALA A 307 17.35 -8.86 -20.76
CA ALA A 307 16.85 -10.11 -20.19
C ALA A 307 17.52 -10.39 -18.84
N HIS A 308 16.78 -10.95 -17.90
CA HIS A 308 17.25 -11.40 -16.59
C HIS A 308 17.24 -12.92 -16.60
N SER A 309 18.41 -13.54 -16.42
CA SER A 309 18.52 -14.98 -16.18
C SER A 309 18.51 -15.23 -14.68
N HIS A 310 17.54 -16.00 -14.21
CA HIS A 310 17.44 -16.37 -12.81
C HIS A 310 18.57 -17.31 -12.38
N ALA A 311 18.90 -18.30 -13.21
CA ALA A 311 19.99 -19.24 -12.93
C ALA A 311 21.36 -18.56 -12.81
N ASP A 312 21.60 -17.48 -13.56
CA ASP A 312 22.86 -16.72 -13.52
C ASP A 312 22.85 -15.55 -12.54
N GLY A 313 21.66 -15.21 -12.01
CA GLY A 313 21.43 -14.03 -11.18
C GLY A 313 21.86 -12.73 -11.85
N ALA A 314 21.74 -12.60 -13.17
CA ALA A 314 22.31 -11.49 -13.92
C ALA A 314 21.41 -10.96 -15.03
N MET A 315 21.56 -9.66 -15.29
CA MET A 315 21.00 -8.98 -16.45
C MET A 315 21.89 -9.19 -17.69
N TYR A 316 21.28 -9.25 -18.86
CA TYR A 316 21.93 -9.40 -20.16
C TYR A 316 21.36 -8.37 -21.14
N TYR A 317 22.20 -7.89 -22.05
CA TYR A 317 21.87 -6.96 -23.13
C TYR A 317 22.11 -7.60 -24.50
N ALA A 318 21.09 -7.64 -25.36
CA ALA A 318 21.19 -8.21 -26.68
C ALA A 318 21.89 -7.25 -27.66
N HIS A 319 23.05 -7.66 -28.18
CA HIS A 319 23.78 -6.90 -29.18
C HIS A 319 24.63 -7.80 -30.06
N GLY A 320 24.74 -7.48 -31.35
CA GLY A 320 25.55 -8.27 -32.30
C GLY A 320 25.11 -9.75 -32.42
N GLY A 321 23.82 -10.04 -32.19
CA GLY A 321 23.27 -11.40 -32.25
C GLY A 321 23.58 -12.27 -31.02
N SER A 322 24.16 -11.72 -29.96
CA SER A 322 24.45 -12.41 -28.70
C SER A 322 23.85 -11.68 -27.50
N TRP A 323 23.55 -12.43 -26.43
CA TRP A 323 23.20 -11.86 -25.13
C TRP A 323 24.48 -11.59 -24.33
N ASN A 324 24.79 -10.32 -24.09
CA ASN A 324 25.99 -9.89 -23.39
C ASN A 324 25.64 -9.65 -21.91
N LYS A 325 26.29 -10.37 -21.01
CA LYS A 325 26.07 -10.22 -19.56
C LYS A 325 26.42 -8.78 -19.12
N LEU A 326 25.51 -8.14 -18.41
CA LEU A 326 25.75 -6.90 -17.68
C LEU A 326 26.29 -7.23 -16.28
N ALA A 327 26.92 -6.26 -15.61
CA ALA A 327 27.46 -6.46 -14.26
C ALA A 327 26.37 -7.03 -13.33
N ASN A 328 26.71 -8.07 -12.58
CA ASN A 328 25.86 -8.60 -11.51
C ASN A 328 26.09 -7.73 -10.26
N ASP A 329 25.03 -7.38 -9.54
CA ASP A 329 25.00 -6.42 -8.41
C ASP A 329 25.88 -6.82 -7.21
N GLY A 330 26.57 -7.97 -7.28
CA GLY A 330 27.50 -8.47 -6.26
C GLY A 330 28.98 -8.49 -6.64
N GLY A 331 29.39 -7.96 -7.80
CA GLY A 331 30.78 -8.03 -8.26
C GLY A 331 31.32 -6.72 -8.84
N ASP A 332 32.65 -6.55 -8.78
CA ASP A 332 33.34 -5.48 -9.48
C ASP A 332 33.06 -5.57 -11.00
N VAL A 333 33.03 -4.42 -11.67
CA VAL A 333 33.03 -4.43 -13.14
C VAL A 333 34.40 -4.94 -13.58
N THR A 334 34.45 -6.20 -13.98
CA THR A 334 35.69 -6.87 -14.38
C THR A 334 35.94 -6.71 -15.88
N GLY A 335 37.20 -6.50 -16.25
CA GLY A 335 37.64 -6.34 -17.64
C GLY A 335 38.14 -4.94 -17.99
N ASN A 336 38.53 -4.75 -19.25
CA ASN A 336 39.00 -3.46 -19.74
C ASN A 336 37.80 -2.55 -20.02
N ILE A 337 37.63 -1.50 -19.22
CA ILE A 337 36.59 -0.49 -19.41
C ILE A 337 37.25 0.78 -19.93
N ASN A 338 36.87 1.21 -21.12
CA ASN A 338 37.25 2.53 -21.62
C ASN A 338 36.23 3.54 -21.12
N ILE A 339 36.62 4.34 -20.11
CA ILE A 339 35.77 5.42 -19.57
C ILE A 339 36.31 6.75 -20.08
N ASN A 340 35.52 7.48 -20.85
CA ASN A 340 35.84 8.85 -21.28
C ASN A 340 35.11 9.84 -20.38
N ILE A 341 35.86 10.59 -19.58
CA ILE A 341 35.34 11.58 -18.64
C ILE A 341 35.80 12.96 -19.09
N THR A 342 34.86 13.82 -19.46
CA THR A 342 35.14 15.19 -19.94
C THR A 342 35.22 16.22 -18.80
N GLY A 343 34.96 15.79 -17.56
CA GLY A 343 34.94 16.63 -16.37
C GLY A 343 35.85 16.11 -15.26
N ASN A 344 35.55 16.49 -14.02
CA ASN A 344 36.33 16.10 -12.85
C ASN A 344 35.96 14.68 -12.39
N ILE A 345 36.95 13.97 -11.85
CA ILE A 345 36.75 12.73 -11.09
C ILE A 345 36.97 13.07 -9.62
N THR A 346 35.97 12.80 -8.78
CA THR A 346 36.06 12.95 -7.33
C THR A 346 35.80 11.59 -6.68
N THR A 347 36.73 11.11 -5.86
CA THR A 347 36.59 9.85 -5.11
C THR A 347 36.64 10.11 -3.61
N THR A 348 35.82 9.39 -2.82
CA THR A 348 35.83 9.46 -1.35
C THR A 348 36.85 8.52 -0.71
N GLY A 349 37.40 7.59 -1.49
CA GLY A 349 38.41 6.63 -1.08
C GLY A 349 39.64 6.66 -1.99
N ASN A 350 40.44 5.61 -1.86
CA ASN A 350 41.70 5.46 -2.58
C ASN A 350 41.47 5.10 -4.05
N ILE A 351 42.34 5.61 -4.93
CA ILE A 351 42.49 5.14 -6.31
C ILE A 351 43.71 4.23 -6.35
N ASN A 352 43.48 2.92 -6.56
CA ASN A 352 44.55 1.94 -6.70
C ASN A 352 44.81 1.68 -8.19
N VAL A 353 45.96 2.11 -8.71
CA VAL A 353 46.36 1.84 -10.10
C VAL A 353 47.53 0.86 -10.09
N THR A 354 47.35 -0.31 -10.70
CA THR A 354 48.39 -1.35 -10.78
C THR A 354 49.23 -1.27 -12.05
N GLY A 355 48.76 -0.54 -13.06
CA GLY A 355 49.48 -0.27 -14.31
C GLY A 355 50.06 1.14 -14.37
N ASP A 356 50.48 1.54 -15.58
CA ASP A 356 51.05 2.85 -15.82
C ASP A 356 49.97 3.95 -15.77
N THR A 357 50.32 5.11 -15.20
CA THR A 357 49.50 6.32 -15.26
C THR A 357 50.24 7.39 -16.04
N THR A 358 49.65 7.90 -17.12
CA THR A 358 50.20 8.99 -17.93
C THR A 358 49.36 10.24 -17.77
N HIS A 359 49.97 11.36 -17.39
CA HIS A 359 49.31 12.67 -17.32
C HIS A 359 49.94 13.60 -18.36
N ALA A 360 49.10 14.24 -19.19
CA ALA A 360 49.57 15.21 -20.17
C ALA A 360 49.74 16.63 -19.59
N GLY A 361 49.11 16.90 -18.45
CA GLY A 361 49.19 18.17 -17.73
C GLY A 361 49.85 18.04 -16.37
N ASP A 362 49.65 19.06 -15.54
CA ASP A 362 50.26 19.13 -14.22
C ASP A 362 49.63 18.14 -13.23
N ILE A 363 50.47 17.62 -12.33
CA ILE A 363 50.05 16.83 -11.16
C ILE A 363 50.30 17.69 -9.92
N THR A 364 49.24 18.04 -9.20
CA THR A 364 49.33 18.77 -7.93
C THR A 364 49.05 17.82 -6.78
N VAL A 365 50.00 17.69 -5.85
CA VAL A 365 49.86 16.92 -4.62
C VAL A 365 49.93 17.88 -3.43
N THR A 366 48.85 17.98 -2.65
CA THR A 366 48.79 18.87 -1.47
C THR A 366 49.26 18.20 -0.19
N GLY A 367 49.29 16.87 -0.17
CA GLY A 367 49.85 16.07 0.91
C GLY A 367 51.23 15.51 0.57
N ASN A 368 51.65 14.52 1.35
CA ASN A 368 52.91 13.80 1.13
C ASN A 368 52.79 12.80 -0.04
N SER A 369 53.90 12.58 -0.73
CA SER A 369 54.04 11.54 -1.76
C SER A 369 55.18 10.59 -1.34
N ASP A 370 54.85 9.31 -1.16
CA ASP A 370 55.81 8.26 -0.83
C ASP A 370 56.13 7.44 -2.09
N LEU A 371 57.38 7.53 -2.56
CA LEU A 371 57.87 6.78 -3.71
C LEU A 371 58.79 5.66 -3.22
N THR A 372 58.32 4.41 -3.30
CA THR A 372 59.09 3.21 -2.86
C THR A 372 59.96 2.62 -3.97
N GLY A 373 59.65 2.94 -5.23
CA GLY A 373 60.43 2.57 -6.40
C GLY A 373 61.49 3.61 -6.77
N ALA A 374 62.08 3.46 -7.96
CA ALA A 374 62.98 4.47 -8.50
C ALA A 374 62.20 5.73 -8.89
N PHE A 375 62.75 6.90 -8.54
CA PHE A 375 62.30 8.18 -9.05
C PHE A 375 63.25 8.64 -10.15
N ASP A 376 62.77 8.60 -11.39
CA ASP A 376 63.50 9.09 -12.56
C ASP A 376 62.94 10.45 -12.99
N LEU A 377 63.81 11.46 -13.01
CA LEU A 377 63.48 12.84 -13.39
C LEU A 377 64.25 13.21 -14.65
N ASN A 378 63.58 13.12 -15.79
CA ASN A 378 64.15 13.54 -17.06
C ASN A 378 64.08 15.07 -17.29
N GLY A 379 63.41 15.81 -16.41
CA GLY A 379 63.19 17.26 -16.49
C GLY A 379 63.94 18.05 -15.41
N THR A 380 63.67 19.36 -15.33
CA THR A 380 64.21 20.23 -14.28
C THR A 380 63.50 20.01 -12.96
N TYR A 381 64.24 20.03 -11.86
CA TYR A 381 63.72 20.05 -10.50
C TYR A 381 63.98 21.40 -9.84
N THR A 382 62.97 21.97 -9.19
CA THR A 382 63.07 23.20 -8.39
C THR A 382 62.45 22.97 -7.02
N SER A 383 63.08 23.51 -5.98
CA SER A 383 62.54 23.52 -4.61
C SER A 383 62.11 24.93 -4.23
N ASN A 384 61.22 25.03 -3.25
CA ASN A 384 60.89 26.31 -2.62
C ASN A 384 62.11 26.91 -1.88
N VAL A 385 62.15 28.25 -1.83
CA VAL A 385 63.08 29.03 -1.01
C VAL A 385 62.34 29.53 0.22
N VAL A 386 62.83 29.21 1.40
CA VAL A 386 62.17 29.50 2.68
C VAL A 386 62.91 30.63 3.41
N ALA A 387 62.28 31.78 3.55
CA ALA A 387 62.81 32.86 4.36
C ALA A 387 62.62 32.55 5.86
N VAL A 388 63.71 32.47 6.62
CA VAL A 388 63.68 32.15 8.04
C VAL A 388 63.36 33.42 8.85
N SER A 389 62.23 33.45 9.55
CA SER A 389 61.79 34.63 10.30
C SER A 389 62.55 34.82 11.62
N ALA A 390 62.82 33.75 12.35
CA ALA A 390 63.54 33.75 13.63
C ALA A 390 64.96 33.15 13.46
N LEU A 391 65.39 32.30 14.39
CA LEU A 391 66.67 31.58 14.33
C LEU A 391 66.49 30.06 14.36
N ASP A 392 65.25 29.59 14.32
CA ASP A 392 64.93 28.18 14.20
C ASP A 392 64.75 27.80 12.72
N ILE A 393 65.47 26.78 12.28
CA ILE A 393 65.33 26.19 10.94
C ILE A 393 64.40 24.99 11.05
N ASP A 394 63.13 25.21 10.72
CA ASP A 394 62.14 24.14 10.55
C ASP A 394 62.46 23.35 9.28
N CYS A 395 62.98 22.13 9.48
CA CYS A 395 63.41 21.26 8.39
C CYS A 395 62.24 20.60 7.63
N SER A 396 61.00 20.75 8.10
CA SER A 396 59.82 20.31 7.36
C SER A 396 59.39 21.30 6.27
N SER A 397 59.85 22.56 6.36
CA SER A 397 59.40 23.65 5.49
C SER A 397 60.13 23.74 4.14
N GLY A 398 61.28 23.09 3.96
CA GLY A 398 62.00 23.06 2.67
C GLY A 398 63.49 22.75 2.80
N ASN A 399 64.21 22.78 1.68
CA ASN A 399 65.64 22.41 1.64
C ASN A 399 66.57 23.60 1.33
N TYR A 400 66.02 24.79 1.05
CA TYR A 400 66.80 26.00 0.83
C TYR A 400 66.24 27.13 1.68
N PHE A 401 67.06 27.67 2.58
CA PHE A 401 66.68 28.68 3.55
C PHE A 401 67.46 29.96 3.32
N THR A 402 66.83 31.12 3.57
CA THR A 402 67.51 32.42 3.54
C THR A 402 67.34 33.15 4.85
N LYS A 403 68.40 33.85 5.30
CA LYS A 403 68.36 34.68 6.51
C LYS A 403 69.27 35.90 6.39
N THR A 404 68.77 37.06 6.81
CA THR A 404 69.63 38.20 7.10
C THR A 404 69.95 38.27 8.59
N ILE A 405 71.22 38.44 8.94
CA ILE A 405 71.67 38.63 10.32
C ILE A 405 72.49 39.92 10.46
N ASN A 406 72.28 40.64 11.55
CA ASN A 406 72.89 41.94 11.86
C ASN A 406 73.30 42.05 13.34
N GLY A 407 73.63 40.91 13.94
CA GLY A 407 73.96 40.76 15.35
C GLY A 407 74.25 39.30 15.71
N ALA A 408 74.70 39.08 16.94
CA ALA A 408 75.00 37.74 17.44
C ALA A 408 73.74 36.85 17.38
N SER A 409 73.84 35.72 16.68
CA SER A 409 72.72 34.85 16.34
C SER A 409 73.03 33.40 16.72
N THR A 410 72.11 32.73 17.41
CA THR A 410 72.24 31.30 17.75
C THR A 410 71.15 30.52 17.05
N PHE A 411 71.52 29.66 16.09
CA PHE A 411 70.56 28.87 15.34
C PHE A 411 70.15 27.60 16.10
N THR A 412 68.91 27.18 15.90
CA THR A 412 68.39 25.86 16.26
C THR A 412 67.80 25.19 15.04
N PHE A 413 67.73 23.85 15.04
CA PHE A 413 67.10 23.06 13.97
C PHE A 413 65.97 22.23 14.58
N SER A 414 64.82 22.25 13.96
CA SER A 414 63.60 21.56 14.40
C SER A 414 63.01 20.72 13.27
N ASP A 415 62.09 19.81 13.62
CA ASP A 415 61.32 18.97 12.68
C ASP A 415 62.17 18.27 11.62
N VAL A 416 63.34 17.77 12.05
CA VAL A 416 64.31 17.11 11.17
C VAL A 416 63.75 15.77 10.70
N PRO A 417 63.72 15.51 9.38
CA PRO A 417 63.33 14.20 8.87
C PRO A 417 64.17 13.08 9.48
N SER A 418 63.49 12.10 10.08
CA SER A 418 64.12 11.00 10.82
C SER A 418 64.35 9.74 9.97
N SER A 419 63.70 9.65 8.81
CA SER A 419 63.85 8.54 7.87
C SER A 419 64.71 8.97 6.68
N GLY A 420 65.87 8.35 6.51
CA GLY A 420 66.79 8.62 5.40
C GLY A 420 67.79 9.75 5.66
N ILE A 421 68.34 10.30 4.57
CA ILE A 421 69.30 11.40 4.60
C ILE A 421 68.54 12.69 4.33
N TYR A 422 68.80 13.71 5.14
CA TYR A 422 68.29 15.04 4.91
C TYR A 422 69.43 16.04 4.76
N SER A 423 69.29 16.93 3.79
CA SER A 423 70.25 18.01 3.56
C SER A 423 69.51 19.29 3.21
N PHE A 424 70.03 20.41 3.70
CA PHE A 424 69.56 21.73 3.33
C PHE A 424 70.72 22.70 3.16
N THR A 425 70.46 23.76 2.41
CA THR A 425 71.35 24.91 2.28
C THR A 425 70.73 26.11 3.01
N LEU A 426 71.53 26.82 3.80
CA LEU A 426 71.18 28.08 4.43
C LEU A 426 72.06 29.18 3.84
N GLU A 427 71.44 30.08 3.10
CA GLU A 427 72.05 31.31 2.62
C GLU A 427 71.87 32.41 3.66
N ILE A 428 72.98 33.00 4.09
CA ILE A 428 73.01 34.06 5.09
C ILE A 428 73.55 35.34 4.47
N THR A 429 72.73 36.38 4.45
CA THR A 429 73.21 37.76 4.27
C THR A 429 73.72 38.25 5.61
N HIS A 430 75.04 38.30 5.78
CA HIS A 430 75.69 38.59 7.06
C HIS A 430 76.16 40.04 7.09
N THR A 431 75.46 40.89 7.84
CA THR A 431 75.83 42.30 8.02
C THR A 431 76.84 42.47 9.15
N SER A 432 76.63 41.80 10.28
CA SER A 432 77.51 41.84 11.44
C SER A 432 77.19 40.74 12.46
N GLY A 433 78.08 40.54 13.43
CA GLY A 433 77.86 39.67 14.60
C GLY A 433 78.37 38.24 14.43
N SER A 434 78.39 37.46 15.51
CA SER A 434 78.82 36.05 15.48
C SER A 434 77.65 35.10 15.26
N ILE A 435 77.91 33.97 14.59
CA ILE A 435 76.94 32.88 14.46
C ILE A 435 77.34 31.73 15.39
N THR A 436 76.41 31.32 16.25
CA THR A 436 76.53 30.13 17.09
C THR A 436 75.66 29.01 16.53
N TRP A 437 76.27 27.84 16.31
CA TRP A 437 75.59 26.65 15.79
C TRP A 437 75.23 25.68 16.91
N PRO A 438 74.21 24.81 16.73
CA PRO A 438 73.95 23.71 17.63
C PRO A 438 75.20 22.84 17.85
N THR A 439 75.36 22.26 19.04
CA THR A 439 76.50 21.40 19.36
C THR A 439 76.56 20.10 18.53
N SER A 440 75.42 19.72 17.94
CA SER A 440 75.29 18.61 16.99
C SER A 440 75.92 18.91 15.62
N VAL A 441 76.20 20.17 15.31
CA VAL A 441 76.86 20.60 14.07
C VAL A 441 78.37 20.40 14.15
N LYS A 442 78.92 19.76 13.10
CA LYS A 442 80.34 19.45 12.97
C LYS A 442 80.86 19.93 11.62
N PHE A 443 81.64 21.00 11.66
CA PHE A 443 82.41 21.51 10.53
C PHE A 443 83.72 20.73 10.36
N PRO A 444 84.42 20.85 9.22
CA PRO A 444 85.73 20.25 9.04
C PRO A 444 86.71 20.68 10.15
N GLY A 445 87.33 19.70 10.81
CA GLY A 445 88.23 19.96 11.94
C GLY A 445 87.53 20.42 13.23
N ASP A 446 86.21 20.25 13.34
CA ASP A 446 85.37 20.67 14.48
C ASP A 446 85.43 22.17 14.80
N SER A 447 85.80 23.01 13.81
CA SER A 447 85.84 24.46 13.92
C SER A 447 84.90 25.12 12.92
N ALA A 448 84.02 26.01 13.39
CA ALA A 448 83.20 26.84 12.51
C ALA A 448 84.08 27.76 11.63
N PRO A 449 83.63 28.10 10.41
CA PRO A 449 84.37 28.99 9.52
C PRO A 449 84.44 30.42 10.06
N THR A 450 85.49 31.14 9.69
CA THR A 450 85.56 32.60 9.89
C THR A 450 84.73 33.28 8.80
N LEU A 451 83.94 34.28 9.18
CA LEU A 451 83.02 34.98 8.29
C LEU A 451 83.41 36.46 8.20
N THR A 452 83.34 37.03 7.00
CA THR A 452 83.50 38.47 6.79
C THR A 452 82.14 39.16 6.85
N ASP A 453 82.05 40.23 7.62
CA ASP A 453 80.86 41.09 7.66
C ASP A 453 80.58 41.72 6.29
N ASN A 454 79.31 42.03 6.04
CA ASN A 454 78.77 42.59 4.79
C ASN A 454 79.00 41.71 3.55
N THR A 455 78.94 40.40 3.73
CA THR A 455 79.00 39.41 2.64
C THR A 455 77.90 38.37 2.79
N THR A 456 77.68 37.59 1.73
CA THR A 456 76.76 36.44 1.76
C THR A 456 77.53 35.15 1.97
N HIS A 457 76.97 34.23 2.74
CA HIS A 457 77.53 32.91 3.01
C HIS A 457 76.51 31.81 2.74
N LEU A 458 76.94 30.69 2.17
CA LEU A 458 76.11 29.51 2.01
C LEU A 458 76.65 28.41 2.92
N PHE A 459 75.78 27.90 3.79
CA PHE A 459 76.07 26.77 4.66
C PHE A 459 75.28 25.56 4.17
N VAL A 460 75.95 24.45 3.94
CA VAL A 460 75.31 23.18 3.58
C VAL A 460 75.37 22.26 4.79
N PHE A 461 74.21 21.76 5.21
CA PHE A 461 74.08 20.84 6.32
C PHE A 461 73.55 19.51 5.82
N LEU A 462 74.10 18.41 6.34
CA LEU A 462 73.64 17.06 6.05
C LEU A 462 73.56 16.23 7.32
N THR A 463 72.47 15.49 7.47
CA THR A 463 72.25 14.50 8.54
C THR A 463 71.71 13.20 7.95
N ASP A 464 72.16 12.09 8.53
CA ASP A 464 71.74 10.72 8.23
C ASP A 464 71.05 10.07 9.45
N ASN A 465 70.79 10.84 10.51
CA ASN A 465 70.38 10.31 11.82
C ASN A 465 69.40 11.21 12.58
N GLY A 466 68.46 11.84 11.86
CA GLY A 466 67.40 12.67 12.45
C GLY A 466 67.93 13.89 13.20
N GLY A 467 69.08 14.43 12.79
CA GLY A 467 69.64 15.66 13.35
C GLY A 467 70.44 15.51 14.65
N THR A 468 70.65 14.28 15.13
CA THR A 468 71.53 14.03 16.29
C THR A 468 72.99 14.36 15.99
N ARG A 469 73.39 14.28 14.72
CA ARG A 469 74.66 14.82 14.21
C ARG A 469 74.45 15.45 12.84
N TRP A 470 75.07 16.61 12.62
CA TRP A 470 75.12 17.29 11.33
C TRP A 470 76.55 17.43 10.84
N ARG A 471 76.78 17.05 9.58
CA ARG A 471 78.01 17.35 8.84
C ARG A 471 77.75 18.63 8.08
N ALA A 472 78.52 19.67 8.39
CA ALA A 472 78.35 20.99 7.79
C ALA A 472 79.55 21.37 6.93
N ASN A 473 79.31 22.14 5.88
CA ASN A 473 80.32 22.83 5.10
C ASN A 473 79.85 24.26 4.82
N ALA A 474 80.78 25.16 4.50
CA ALA A 474 80.47 26.55 4.21
C ALA A 474 81.22 27.03 2.97
N LEU A 475 80.52 27.82 2.17
CA LEU A 475 81.05 28.64 1.09
C LEU A 475 80.85 30.08 1.56
N VAL A 476 81.95 30.78 1.81
CA VAL A 476 81.92 32.06 2.55
C VAL A 476 82.38 33.23 1.68
N ASP A 477 82.01 34.43 2.11
CA ASP A 477 82.48 35.72 1.60
C ASP A 477 82.09 36.02 0.14
N PHE A 478 80.88 35.63 -0.27
CA PHE A 478 80.34 36.07 -1.55
C PHE A 478 80.03 37.57 -1.51
N VAL A 479 80.61 38.30 -2.47
CA VAL A 479 80.29 39.71 -2.71
C VAL A 479 79.05 39.74 -3.59
N ASN A 480 77.94 40.26 -3.06
CA ASN A 480 76.72 40.47 -3.82
C ASN A 480 76.85 41.63 -4.82
#